data_AF-A0A925R634-F1
#
_entry.id   AF-A0A925R634-F1
#
_cell.length_a   1.000
_cell.length_b   1.000
_cell.length_c   1.000
_cell.angle_alpha   90.00
_cell.angle_beta   90.00
_cell.angle_gamma   90.00
#
_symmetry.space_group_name_H-M   'P 1'
#
loop_
_entity.id
_entity.type
_entity.pdbx_description
1 polymer ?
#
loop_
_entity_poly.entity_id
_entity_poly.type
_entity_poly.pdbx_seq_one_letter_code
_entity_poly.pdbx_strand_id
1 'polypeptide(L)' 'IDNDKVSRIHCKIVQEKDTYNLIHIDAQNCSYLNQQSLDNEVYYPLKDGDVIHIGDETFTFQWF' A
#
# COMPACT_ATOMS: atom_id res chain seq x y z
N ILE A 1 26.69 -12.82 -2.72
CA ILE A 1 26.27 -11.41 -2.66
C ILE A 1 25.25 -11.34 -1.54
N ASP A 2 25.73 -10.88 -0.40
CA ASP A 2 24.94 -10.62 0.80
C ASP A 2 24.26 -9.26 0.55
N ASN A 3 22.98 -9.27 0.21
CA ASN A 3 22.23 -8.05 -0.06
C ASN A 3 21.06 -8.02 0.91
N ASP A 4 21.24 -7.30 2.01
CA ASP A 4 20.26 -7.03 3.07
C ASP A 4 19.07 -6.14 2.58
N LYS A 5 18.76 -6.22 1.27
CA LYS A 5 17.75 -5.43 0.54
C LYS A 5 16.85 -6.31 -0.33
N VAL A 6 16.73 -7.60 -0.01
CA VAL A 6 15.86 -8.50 -0.76
C VAL A 6 14.43 -8.36 -0.22
N SER A 7 13.58 -7.79 -1.10
CA SER A 7 12.14 -7.56 -0.99
C SER A 7 11.68 -6.28 -0.28
N ARG A 8 11.90 -5.10 -0.90
CA ARG A 8 11.24 -3.84 -0.53
C ARG A 8 9.77 -3.85 -1.01
N ILE A 9 8.94 -4.72 -0.44
CA ILE A 9 7.50 -4.63 -0.65
C ILE A 9 6.97 -3.62 0.37
N HIS A 10 6.67 -2.41 -0.07
CA HIS A 10 6.14 -1.35 0.81
C HIS A 10 4.67 -1.59 1.18
N CYS A 11 3.87 -1.97 0.19
CA CYS A 11 2.45 -2.27 0.35
C CYS A 11 2.03 -3.43 -0.57
N LYS A 12 0.94 -4.09 -0.21
CA LYS A 12 0.29 -5.13 -1.01
C LYS A 12 -1.20 -4.83 -1.13
N ILE A 13 -1.74 -5.01 -2.34
CA ILE A 13 -3.19 -5.02 -2.55
C ILE A 13 -3.67 -6.49 -2.52
N VAL A 14 -4.70 -6.77 -1.74
CA VAL A 14 -5.34 -8.08 -1.64
C VAL A 14 -6.81 -7.93 -1.97
N GLN A 15 -7.32 -8.73 -2.90
CA GLN A 15 -8.75 -8.82 -3.15
C GLN A 15 -9.34 -9.90 -2.25
N GLU A 16 -10.31 -9.51 -1.42
CA GLU A 16 -11.10 -10.42 -0.60
C GLU A 16 -12.57 -10.26 -0.95
N LYS A 17 -13.13 -11.30 -1.61
CA LYS A 17 -14.49 -11.27 -2.17
C LYS A 17 -14.66 -10.08 -3.14
N ASP A 18 -15.47 -9.11 -2.75
CA ASP A 18 -15.85 -7.92 -3.53
C ASP A 18 -15.10 -6.65 -3.07
N THR A 19 -14.11 -6.79 -2.18
CA THR A 19 -13.36 -5.65 -1.63
C THR A 19 -11.87 -5.79 -1.93
N TYR A 20 -11.24 -4.70 -2.34
CA TYR A 20 -9.79 -4.58 -2.40
C TYR A 20 -9.28 -3.97 -1.10
N ASN A 21 -8.24 -4.53 -0.52
CA ASN A 21 -7.59 -4.01 0.69
C ASN A 21 -6.12 -3.72 0.42
N LEU A 22 -5.64 -2.57 0.87
CA LEU A 22 -4.23 -2.23 0.94
C LEU A 22 -3.67 -2.66 2.30
N ILE A 23 -2.55 -3.36 2.29
CA ILE A 23 -1.81 -3.80 3.47
C ILE A 23 -0.44 -3.14 3.42
N HIS A 24 -0.09 -2.39 4.46
CA HIS A 24 1.24 -1.80 4.61
C HIS A 24 2.19 -2.84 5.23
N ILE A 25 3.34 -3.08 4.60
CA ILE A 25 4.27 -4.17 4.95
C ILE A 25 5.60 -3.63 5.49
N ASP A 26 6.05 -2.45 5.07
CA ASP A 26 7.35 -1.90 5.47
C ASP A 26 7.26 -0.46 5.99
N ALA A 27 7.66 -0.29 7.25
CA ALA A 27 7.65 0.97 7.99
C ALA A 27 8.66 2.02 7.48
N GLN A 28 9.66 1.64 6.67
CA GLN A 28 10.77 2.54 6.34
C GLN A 28 10.36 3.71 5.43
N ASN A 29 9.30 3.55 4.64
CA ASN A 29 8.77 4.60 3.78
C ASN A 29 7.29 4.81 4.07
N CYS A 30 6.99 5.92 4.75
CA CYS A 30 5.63 6.36 5.06
C CYS A 30 4.72 6.21 3.83
N SER A 31 3.72 5.34 3.94
CA SER A 31 2.70 5.17 2.93
C SER A 31 1.43 5.86 3.39
N TYR A 32 0.83 6.67 2.51
CA TYR A 32 -0.41 7.38 2.79
C TYR A 32 -1.52 6.89 1.87
N LEU A 33 -2.72 6.67 2.41
CA LEU A 33 -3.94 6.48 1.64
C LEU A 33 -4.81 7.72 1.84
N ASN A 34 -5.10 8.46 0.78
CA ASN A 34 -5.92 9.68 0.86
C ASN A 34 -5.47 10.65 1.97
N GLN A 35 -4.16 10.87 2.11
CA GLN A 35 -3.51 11.67 3.17
C GLN A 35 -3.53 11.07 4.58
N GLN A 36 -4.08 9.87 4.78
CA GLN A 36 -4.04 9.14 6.05
C GLN A 36 -2.81 8.22 6.10
N SER A 37 -2.04 8.27 7.18
CA SER A 37 -0.93 7.34 7.42
C SER A 37 -1.43 5.92 7.62
N LEU A 38 -0.70 4.96 7.07
CA LEU A 38 -1.00 3.54 7.22
C LEU A 38 -0.16 2.93 8.33
N ASP A 39 -0.81 2.16 9.19
CA ASP A 39 -0.19 1.32 10.20
C ASP A 39 0.24 -0.01 9.56
N ASN A 40 1.35 -0.56 10.03
CA ASN A 40 1.85 -1.85 9.54
C ASN A 40 0.86 -2.97 9.82
N GLU A 41 0.73 -3.89 8.87
CA GLU A 41 -0.10 -5.11 8.96
C GLU A 41 -1.60 -4.85 9.16
N VAL A 42 -2.07 -3.61 8.95
CA VAL A 42 -3.48 -3.25 8.95
C VAL A 42 -4.06 -3.26 7.54
N TYR A 43 -5.30 -3.71 7.41
CA TYR A 43 -6.04 -3.78 6.16
C TYR A 43 -6.85 -2.49 5.98
N TYR A 44 -6.56 -1.77 4.90
CA TYR A 44 -7.27 -0.55 4.53
C TYR A 44 -8.10 -0.81 3.28
N PRO A 45 -9.45 -0.76 3.36
CA PRO A 45 -10.30 -0.99 2.20
C PRO A 45 -10.09 0.12 1.16
N LEU A 46 -9.79 -0.28 -0.07
CA LEU A 46 -9.63 0.59 -1.22
C LEU A 46 -10.96 0.78 -1.94
N LYS A 47 -11.18 2.00 -2.40
CA LYS A 47 -12.27 2.41 -3.27
C LYS A 47 -11.70 2.96 -4.57
N ASP A 48 -12.50 2.86 -5.63
CA ASP A 48 -12.15 3.46 -6.91
C ASP A 48 -11.85 4.96 -6.73
N GLY A 49 -10.72 5.40 -7.30
CA GLY A 49 -10.22 6.77 -7.17
C GLY A 49 -9.36 7.04 -5.94
N ASP A 50 -9.16 6.08 -5.03
CA ASP A 50 -8.28 6.27 -3.87
C ASP A 50 -6.84 6.56 -4.29
N VAL A 51 -6.20 7.51 -3.61
CA VAL A 51 -4.83 7.91 -3.87
C VAL A 51 -3.89 7.28 -2.86
N ILE A 52 -2.90 6.55 -3.37
CA ILE A 52 -1.90 5.83 -2.58
C ILE A 52 -0.54 6.51 -2.82
N HIS A 53 0.07 7.02 -1.76
CA HIS A 53 1.42 7.56 -1.77
C HIS A 53 2.38 6.54 -1.17
N ILE A 54 3.48 6.26 -1.86
CA ILE A 54 4.53 5.35 -1.40
C ILE A 54 5.88 6.04 -1.64
N GLY A 55 6.51 6.54 -0.58
CA GLY A 55 7.70 7.39 -0.73
C GLY A 55 7.39 8.64 -1.56
N ASP A 56 8.14 8.85 -2.63
CA ASP A 56 7.95 9.99 -3.57
C ASP A 56 6.99 9.66 -4.73
N GLU A 57 6.44 8.44 -4.78
CA GLU A 57 5.54 8.01 -5.85
C GLU A 57 4.08 8.12 -5.43
N THR A 58 3.21 8.44 -6.39
CA THR A 58 1.76 8.57 -6.18
C THR A 58 1.01 7.72 -7.21
N PHE A 59 0.09 6.91 -6.71
CA PHE A 59 -0.74 5.99 -7.49
C PHE A 59 -2.21 6.30 -7.25
N THR A 60 -3.05 6.05 -8.25
CA THR A 60 -4.50 6.09 -8.12
C THR A 60 -5.04 4.68 -8.32
N PHE A 61 -5.80 4.19 -7.35
CA PHE A 61 -6.48 2.90 -7.47
C PHE A 61 -7.67 3.03 -8.42
N GLN A 62 -7.68 2.20 -9.47
CA GLN A 62 -8.79 2.13 -10.42
C GLN A 62 -9.13 0.66 -10.66
N TRP A 63 -10.41 0.31 -10.59
CA TRP A 63 -10.90 -1.02 -10.98
C TRP A 63 -12.06 -0.87 -11.97
N PHE A 64 -11.91 -1.45 -13.16
CA PHE A 64 -12.87 -1.39 -14.27
C PHE A 64 -13.61 -2.71 -14.43
#